data_AF-A0A537ZDT0-F1
#
_entry.id   AF-A0A537ZDT0-F1
#
_cell.length_a   1.000
_cell.length_b   1.000
_cell.length_c   1.000
_cell.angle_alpha   90.00
_cell.angle_beta   90.00
_cell.angle_gamma   90.00
#
_symmetry.space_group_name_H-M   'P 1'
#
loop_
_entity.id
_entity.type
_entity.pdbx_description
1 polymer ?
#
loop_
_entity_poly.entity_id
_entity_poly.type
_entity_poly.pdbx_seq_one_letter_code
_entity_poly.pdbx_strand_id
1 'polypeptide(L)'
;MPTVQRRRDTDTSPPAPGELELVRSFLSVHDHLGADPMSLPPSHESLREFLVEHGLIDPDEPVSKRSLRSASLVHAALHRKVEGAEPTAAELAVVDEAAREAGLELRFGSEGPPRI
;
A
#
# COMPACT_ATOMS: atom_id res chain seq x y z
N MET A 1 28.02 -0.51 -5.49
CA MET A 1 26.58 -0.83 -5.38
C MET A 1 26.09 -0.21 -4.08
N PRO A 2 25.25 0.84 -4.11
CA PRO A 2 24.72 1.41 -2.88
C PRO A 2 23.86 0.37 -2.16
N THR A 3 24.05 0.25 -0.85
CA THR A 3 23.33 -0.70 0.01
C THR A 3 21.97 -0.10 0.34
N VAL A 4 20.88 -0.75 -0.09
CA VAL A 4 19.51 -0.37 0.31
C VAL A 4 19.39 -0.74 1.79
N GLN A 5 19.53 0.25 2.67
CA GLN A 5 19.33 0.07 4.10
C GLN A 5 17.88 0.39 4.43
N ARG A 6 17.11 -0.65 4.73
CA ARG A 6 15.69 -0.56 5.00
C ARG A 6 15.50 -0.06 6.43
N ARG A 7 15.00 1.15 6.59
CA ARG A 7 14.40 1.58 7.85
C ARG A 7 12.94 1.89 7.53
N ARG A 8 12.03 1.40 8.36
CA ARG A 8 10.71 2.02 8.45
C ARG A 8 10.89 3.18 9.43
N ASP A 9 10.94 4.39 8.89
CA ASP A 9 10.88 5.57 9.76
C ASP A 9 9.58 5.50 10.55
N THR A 10 9.67 5.78 11.86
CA THR A 10 8.48 5.82 12.70
C THR A 10 7.70 7.04 12.27
N ASP A 11 6.59 6.83 11.57
CA ASP A 11 5.67 7.90 11.21
C ASP A 11 5.24 8.64 12.49
N THR A 12 5.59 9.93 12.55
CA THR A 12 5.30 10.79 13.71
C THR A 12 4.02 11.59 13.54
N SER A 13 3.29 11.37 12.44
CA SER A 13 1.98 11.96 12.25
C SER A 13 0.99 11.43 13.29
N PRO A 14 0.00 12.25 13.70
CA PRO A 14 -0.97 11.81 14.69
C PRO A 14 -1.78 10.58 14.22
N PRO A 15 -2.22 9.71 15.15
CA PRO A 15 -3.14 8.62 14.87
C PRO A 15 -4.36 9.09 14.09
N ALA A 16 -4.63 8.43 12.96
CA ALA A 16 -5.91 8.55 12.29
C ALA A 16 -6.99 7.83 13.13
N PRO A 17 -8.25 8.28 13.07
CA PRO A 17 -9.30 7.73 13.90
C PRO A 17 -9.72 6.33 13.44
N GLY A 18 -9.76 5.37 14.38
CA GLY A 18 -10.33 4.04 14.17
C GLY A 18 -9.65 3.25 13.06
N GLU A 19 -10.44 2.68 12.16
CA GLU A 19 -9.96 1.84 11.04
C GLU A 19 -9.09 2.60 10.03
N LEU A 20 -9.18 3.94 9.99
CA LEU A 20 -8.33 4.75 9.13
C LEU A 20 -6.86 4.73 9.57
N GLU A 21 -6.56 4.34 10.81
CA GLU A 21 -5.18 4.17 11.28
C GLU A 21 -4.44 3.09 10.51
N LEU A 22 -5.14 2.01 10.13
CA LEU A 22 -4.54 0.95 9.32
C LEU A 22 -4.16 1.48 7.94
N VAL A 23 -5.04 2.28 7.33
CA VAL A 23 -4.80 2.89 6.01
C VAL A 23 -3.68 3.92 6.10
N ARG A 24 -3.66 4.79 7.12
CA ARG A 24 -2.56 5.75 7.34
C ARG A 24 -1.24 5.01 7.49
N SER A 25 -1.20 4.02 8.38
CA SER A 25 0.01 3.23 8.65
C SER A 25 0.49 2.49 7.41
N PHE A 26 -0.43 1.97 6.59
CA PHE A 26 -0.10 1.35 5.31
C PHE A 26 0.53 2.33 4.33
N LEU A 27 -0.02 3.55 4.21
CA LEU A 27 0.52 4.61 3.33
C LEU A 27 1.87 5.14 3.77
N SER A 28 2.18 5.03 5.06
CA SER A 28 3.47 5.44 5.61
C SER A 28 4.57 4.42 5.35
N VAL A 29 4.28 3.26 4.73
CA VAL A 29 5.30 2.25 4.39
C VAL A 29 6.11 2.71 3.19
N HIS A 30 7.41 2.93 3.40
CA HIS A 30 8.37 3.27 2.36
C HIS A 30 9.76 2.70 2.71
N ASP A 31 10.62 2.61 1.71
CA ASP A 31 12.00 2.15 1.87
C ASP A 31 12.99 3.33 1.74
N HIS A 32 14.25 3.15 2.15
CA HIS A 32 15.33 4.13 1.96
C HIS A 32 16.54 3.53 1.27
N LEU A 33 17.28 4.38 0.54
CA LEU A 33 18.61 4.05 0.02
C LEU A 33 19.69 4.43 1.04
N GLY A 34 19.91 3.58 2.03
CA GLY A 34 20.98 3.81 2.99
C GLY A 34 20.56 4.85 4.03
N ALA A 35 21.36 5.90 4.20
CA ALA A 35 21.03 7.05 5.05
C ALA A 35 20.35 8.19 4.28
N ASP A 36 19.95 7.96 3.03
CA ASP A 36 19.30 8.95 2.19
C ASP A 36 17.88 9.27 2.73
N PRO A 37 17.54 10.55 2.96
CA PRO A 37 16.19 10.95 3.34
C PRO A 37 15.15 10.74 2.23
N MET A 38 15.57 10.42 1.01
CA MET A 38 14.65 10.12 -0.09
C MET A 38 13.92 8.79 0.15
N SER A 39 12.62 8.89 0.44
CA SER A 39 11.72 7.75 0.50
C SER A 39 11.53 7.14 -0.89
N LEU A 40 11.69 5.82 -0.96
CA LEU A 40 11.36 5.00 -2.12
C LEU A 40 10.00 4.31 -1.93
N PRO A 41 9.31 3.97 -3.03
CA PRO A 41 8.16 3.09 -2.96
C PRO A 41 8.51 1.79 -2.22
N PRO A 42 7.60 1.25 -1.40
CA PRO A 42 7.89 0.09 -0.59
C PRO A 42 8.12 -1.16 -1.44
N SER A 43 9.13 -1.94 -1.08
CA SER A 43 9.39 -3.24 -1.68
C SER A 43 8.33 -4.27 -1.30
N HIS A 44 8.25 -5.36 -2.07
CA HIS A 44 7.39 -6.50 -1.75
C HIS A 44 7.67 -7.11 -0.37
N GLU A 45 8.93 -7.04 0.10
CA GLU A 45 9.34 -7.55 1.41
C GLU A 45 8.78 -6.66 2.52
N SER A 46 8.97 -5.34 2.41
CA SER A 46 8.43 -4.36 3.36
C SER A 46 6.90 -4.40 3.45
N LEU A 47 6.23 -4.62 2.31
CA LEU A 47 4.78 -4.82 2.28
C LEU A 47 4.38 -6.14 2.95
N ARG A 48 5.10 -7.24 2.72
CA ARG A 48 4.81 -8.51 3.41
C ARG A 48 4.97 -8.36 4.92
N GLU A 49 6.06 -7.74 5.37
CA GLU A 49 6.30 -7.49 6.80
C GLU A 49 5.14 -6.69 7.42
N PHE A 50 4.72 -5.60 6.77
CA PHE A 50 3.56 -4.82 7.22
C PHE A 50 2.29 -5.68 7.35
N LEU A 51 1.97 -6.48 6.32
CA LEU A 51 0.78 -7.32 6.33
C LEU A 51 0.82 -8.37 7.45
N VAL A 52 2.00 -8.94 7.74
CA VAL A 52 2.19 -9.89 8.85
C VAL A 52 2.04 -9.19 10.21
N GLU A 53 2.69 -8.05 10.40
CA GLU A 53 2.67 -7.31 11.67
C GLU A 53 1.27 -6.84 12.07
N HIS A 54 0.44 -6.50 11.08
CA HIS A 54 -0.94 -6.11 11.29
C HIS A 54 -1.92 -7.31 11.28
N GLY A 55 -1.42 -8.54 11.21
CA GLY A 55 -2.25 -9.77 11.27
C GLY A 55 -3.15 -9.97 10.06
N LEU A 56 -2.82 -9.37 8.92
CA LEU A 56 -3.60 -9.45 7.68
C LEU A 56 -3.26 -10.70 6.85
N ILE A 57 -2.07 -11.26 7.06
CA ILE A 57 -1.63 -12.54 6.51
C ILE A 57 -0.88 -13.33 7.58
N ASP A 58 -0.86 -14.65 7.47
CA ASP A 58 -0.06 -15.50 8.34
C ASP A 58 1.44 -15.41 7.95
N PRO A 59 2.38 -15.26 8.92
CA PRO A 59 3.82 -15.21 8.65
C PRO A 59 4.35 -16.43 7.89
N ASP A 60 3.77 -17.62 8.11
CA ASP A 60 4.17 -18.88 7.50
C ASP A 60 3.43 -19.15 6.17
N GLU A 61 2.42 -18.35 5.83
CA GLU A 61 1.68 -18.50 4.58
C GLU A 61 2.50 -18.01 3.38
N PRO A 62 2.68 -18.85 2.35
CA PRO A 62 3.38 -18.45 1.12
C PRO A 62 2.52 -17.45 0.34
N VAL A 63 2.99 -16.21 0.21
CA VAL A 63 2.31 -15.17 -0.58
C VAL A 63 2.87 -15.15 -1.99
N SER A 64 1.98 -15.19 -2.98
CA SER A 64 2.37 -15.17 -4.38
C SER A 64 2.99 -13.82 -4.79
N LYS A 65 3.89 -13.84 -5.78
CA LYS A 65 4.42 -12.60 -6.39
C LYS A 65 3.32 -11.71 -6.97
N ARG A 66 2.22 -12.32 -7.46
CA ARG A 66 1.05 -11.58 -7.97
C ARG A 66 0.38 -10.80 -6.83
N SER A 67 0.16 -11.43 -5.69
CA SER A 67 -0.47 -10.79 -4.51
C SER A 67 0.37 -9.63 -3.98
N LEU A 68 1.69 -9.79 -3.88
CA LEU A 68 2.58 -8.70 -3.45
C LEU A 68 2.58 -7.54 -4.46
N ARG A 69 2.53 -7.85 -5.76
CA ARG A 69 2.39 -6.83 -6.80
C ARG A 69 1.06 -6.08 -6.67
N SER A 70 -0.05 -6.77 -6.39
CA SER A 70 -1.35 -6.13 -6.14
C SER A 70 -1.28 -5.22 -4.91
N ALA A 71 -0.64 -5.65 -3.83
CA ALA A 71 -0.45 -4.81 -2.63
C ALA A 71 0.34 -3.52 -2.94
N SER A 72 1.42 -3.60 -3.73
CA SER A 72 2.17 -2.41 -4.17
C SER A 72 1.32 -1.46 -5.00
N LEU A 73 0.44 -1.99 -5.86
CA LEU A 73 -0.43 -1.18 -6.71
C LEU A 73 -1.55 -0.51 -5.92
N VAL A 74 -2.13 -1.21 -4.94
CA VAL A 74 -3.08 -0.62 -3.98
C VAL A 74 -2.41 0.49 -3.19
N HIS A 75 -1.20 0.26 -2.66
CA HIS A 75 -0.43 1.28 -1.95
C HIS A 75 -0.22 2.53 -2.81
N ALA A 76 0.27 2.36 -4.04
CA ALA A 76 0.52 3.47 -4.96
C ALA A 76 -0.76 4.24 -5.32
N ALA A 77 -1.87 3.53 -5.57
CA ALA A 77 -3.14 4.14 -5.89
C ALA A 77 -3.68 5.00 -4.73
N LEU A 78 -3.64 4.47 -3.51
CA LEU A 78 -4.07 5.20 -2.33
C LEU A 78 -3.17 6.41 -2.04
N HIS A 79 -1.85 6.26 -2.17
CA HIS A 79 -0.90 7.36 -1.97
C HIS A 79 -1.17 8.51 -2.92
N ARG A 80 -1.33 8.23 -4.22
CA ARG A 80 -1.68 9.25 -5.22
C ARG A 80 -2.98 9.96 -4.89
N LYS A 81 -4.01 9.20 -4.48
CA LYS A 81 -5.31 9.80 -4.16
C LYS A 81 -5.22 10.75 -2.97
N VAL A 82 -4.44 10.39 -1.94
CA VAL A 82 -4.19 11.26 -0.77
C VAL A 82 -3.38 12.50 -1.14
N GLU A 83 -2.44 12.39 -2.08
CA GLU A 83 -1.68 13.53 -2.63
C GLU A 83 -2.51 14.42 -3.58
N GLY A 84 -3.77 14.07 -3.84
CA GLY A 84 -4.65 14.79 -4.77
C GLY A 84 -4.31 14.55 -6.24
N ALA A 85 -3.49 13.54 -6.55
CA ALA A 85 -3.22 13.07 -7.91
C ALA A 85 -4.24 12.00 -8.32
N GLU A 86 -4.65 12.01 -9.58
CA GLU A 86 -5.53 10.96 -10.10
C GLU A 86 -4.74 9.68 -10.38
N PRO A 87 -5.18 8.52 -9.85
CA PRO A 87 -4.58 7.23 -10.20
C PRO A 87 -4.74 6.94 -11.69
N THR A 88 -3.76 6.26 -12.28
CA THR A 88 -3.84 5.85 -13.68
C THR A 88 -4.89 4.75 -13.86
N ALA A 89 -5.44 4.61 -15.07
CA ALA A 89 -6.39 3.55 -15.38
C ALA A 89 -5.83 2.13 -15.10
N ALA A 90 -4.52 1.94 -15.25
CA ALA A 90 -3.86 0.67 -14.95
C ALA A 90 -3.81 0.36 -13.44
N GLU A 91 -3.70 1.39 -12.59
CA GLU A 91 -3.75 1.23 -11.14
C GLU A 91 -5.18 1.00 -10.66
N LEU A 92 -6.14 1.77 -11.19
CA LEU A 92 -7.57 1.60 -10.88
C LEU A 92 -8.05 0.19 -11.23
N ALA A 93 -7.69 -0.33 -12.40
CA ALA A 93 -8.07 -1.69 -12.81
C ALA A 93 -7.54 -2.77 -11.86
N VAL A 94 -6.37 -2.54 -11.24
CA VAL A 94 -5.80 -3.50 -10.28
C VAL A 94 -6.50 -3.40 -8.92
N VAL A 95 -6.84 -2.19 -8.49
CA VAL A 95 -7.62 -1.99 -7.26
C VAL A 95 -9.02 -2.59 -7.42
N ASP A 96 -9.69 -2.35 -8.55
CA ASP A 96 -11.01 -2.92 -8.86
C ASP A 96 -10.96 -4.46 -8.92
N GLU A 97 -9.91 -5.03 -9.52
CA GLU A 97 -9.73 -6.49 -9.56
C GLU A 97 -9.47 -7.06 -8.16
N ALA A 98 -8.64 -6.40 -7.35
CA ALA A 98 -8.39 -6.81 -5.97
C ALA A 98 -9.66 -6.71 -5.10
N ALA A 99 -10.45 -5.65 -5.29
CA ALA A 99 -11.75 -5.50 -4.65
C ALA A 99 -12.70 -6.65 -5.05
N ARG A 100 -12.79 -6.95 -6.35
CA ARG A 100 -13.61 -8.06 -6.86
C ARG A 100 -13.16 -9.42 -6.31
N GLU A 101 -11.86 -9.70 -6.27
CA GLU A 101 -11.29 -10.93 -5.69
C GLU A 101 -11.59 -11.03 -4.19
N ALA A 102 -11.66 -9.90 -3.47
CA ALA A 102 -12.03 -9.82 -2.06
C ALA A 102 -13.55 -9.86 -1.81
N GLY A 103 -14.38 -9.99 -2.85
CA GLY A 103 -15.85 -9.95 -2.74
C GLY A 103 -16.41 -8.55 -2.44
N LEU A 104 -15.60 -7.51 -2.62
CA LEU A 104 -16.01 -6.12 -2.50
C LEU A 104 -16.57 -5.65 -3.85
N GLU A 105 -17.83 -5.21 -3.88
CA GLU A 105 -18.46 -4.60 -5.06
C GLU A 105 -18.03 -3.13 -5.25
N LEU A 106 -16.77 -2.82 -5.01
CA LEU A 106 -16.24 -1.47 -5.05
C LEU A 106 -15.65 -1.18 -6.44
N ARG A 107 -16.17 -0.15 -7.11
CA ARG A 107 -15.61 0.38 -8.37
C ARG A 107 -15.03 1.77 -8.19
N PHE A 108 -13.75 1.93 -8.47
CA PHE A 108 -13.04 3.20 -8.42
C PHE A 108 -12.98 3.82 -9.82
N GLY A 109 -13.98 4.65 -10.15
CA GLY A 109 -14.00 5.43 -11.39
C GLY A 109 -13.28 6.77 -11.25
N SER A 110 -12.86 7.34 -12.39
CA SER A 110 -12.32 8.71 -12.48
C SER A 110 -13.36 9.82 -12.25
N GLU A 111 -14.64 9.46 -12.06
CA GLU A 111 -15.81 10.34 -12.11
C GLU A 111 -16.56 10.46 -10.77
N GLY A 112 -15.85 10.35 -9.64
CA GLY A 112 -16.40 10.62 -8.30
C GLY A 112 -16.36 9.43 -7.34
N PRO A 113 -17.12 9.47 -6.22
CA PRO A 113 -16.94 8.55 -5.11
C PRO A 113 -17.16 7.09 -5.53
N PRO A 114 -16.48 6.14 -4.87
CA PRO A 114 -16.64 4.72 -5.14
C PRO A 114 -18.10 4.31 -5.09
N ARG A 115 -18.52 3.49 -6.06
CA ARG A 115 -19.89 2.96 -6.11
C ARG A 115 -19.89 1.51 -5.60
N ILE A 116 -20.95 1.18 -4.86
CA ILE A 116 -21.33 -0.16 -4.40
C ILE A 116 -22.32 -0.71 -5.42
#